data_AF-A0A7S3PNC8-F1
#
_entry.id   AF-A0A7S3PNC8-F1
#
_cell.length_a   1.000
_cell.length_b   1.000
_cell.length_c   1.000
_cell.angle_alpha   90.00
_cell.angle_beta   90.00
_cell.angle_gamma   90.00
#
_symmetry.space_group_name_H-M   'P 1'
#
loop_
_entity.id
_entity.type
_entity.pdbx_description
1 polymer ?
#
loop_
_entity_poly.entity_id
_entity_poly.type
_entity_poly.pdbx_seq_one_letter_code
_entity_poly.pdbx_strand_id
1 'polypeptide(L)'
;MQETGDVNCDTGKPLEETWDNLKTSVEAHIKLQPSMLCTKLLDINPKWHKKEGDYAHDGKKIKARLRRFTKWLLNRPERNIAIVGHHNIFLALLEFSFMNCEVREYALDVSMAQTLADQETDAILKAWRPVYPLPLAADSNNLSNAEKEHLRIHLPYCVEKFTLWGYPIPENFR
;
A
#
# COMPACT_ATOMS: atom_id res chain seq x y z
N MET A 1 -3.63 4.84 -2.88
CA MET A 1 -3.34 4.78 -1.44
C MET A 1 -2.51 6.00 -1.08
N GLN A 2 -2.59 6.49 0.15
CA GLN A 2 -1.79 7.63 0.62
C GLN A 2 -0.78 7.12 1.63
N GLU A 3 0.42 7.70 1.61
CA GLU A 3 1.45 7.46 2.63
C GLU A 3 0.97 7.82 4.04
N THR A 4 1.49 7.10 5.03
CA THR A 4 1.13 7.25 6.44
C THR A 4 2.24 7.85 7.32
N GLY A 5 3.43 8.12 6.76
CA GLY A 5 4.57 8.76 7.44
C GLY A 5 4.54 10.29 7.38
N ASP A 6 5.30 10.96 8.24
CA ASP A 6 5.32 12.44 8.39
C ASP A 6 6.06 13.19 7.28
N VAL A 7 6.90 12.47 6.55
CA VAL A 7 7.55 12.97 5.33
C VAL A 7 6.59 12.78 4.17
N ASN A 8 6.43 13.79 3.32
CA ASN A 8 5.65 13.65 2.11
C ASN A 8 6.49 12.93 1.04
N CYS A 9 6.01 11.79 0.53
CA CYS A 9 6.49 11.23 -0.72
C CYS A 9 6.12 12.12 -1.90
N ASP A 10 6.64 11.79 -3.08
CA ASP A 10 6.39 12.54 -4.33
C ASP A 10 4.90 12.67 -4.65
N THR A 11 4.08 11.72 -4.17
CA THR A 11 2.64 11.79 -4.33
C THR A 11 1.96 12.46 -3.14
N GLY A 12 2.50 12.46 -1.92
CA GLY A 12 1.84 13.00 -0.71
C GLY A 12 1.66 14.52 -0.65
N LYS A 13 1.77 15.22 -1.77
CA LYS A 13 1.77 16.69 -1.88
C LYS A 13 0.44 17.20 -2.44
N PRO A 14 0.17 18.52 -2.39
CA PRO A 14 -0.97 19.10 -3.11
C PRO A 14 -0.98 18.66 -4.59
N LEU A 15 -2.19 18.52 -5.15
CA LEU A 15 -2.37 18.00 -6.51
C LEU A 15 -1.63 18.84 -7.56
N GLU A 16 -1.63 20.16 -7.40
CA GLU A 16 -0.93 21.11 -8.28
C GLU A 16 0.58 20.83 -8.33
N GLU A 17 1.23 20.73 -7.17
CA GLU A 17 2.66 20.41 -7.09
C GLU A 17 2.97 18.99 -7.62
N THR A 18 2.10 18.02 -7.33
CA THR A 18 2.25 16.65 -7.82
C THR A 18 2.15 16.61 -9.35
N TRP A 19 1.22 17.37 -9.92
CA TRP A 19 0.99 17.44 -11.36
C TRP A 19 2.18 18.06 -12.09
N ASP A 20 2.74 19.15 -11.56
CA ASP A 20 3.91 19.80 -12.17
C ASP A 20 5.14 18.88 -12.19
N ASN A 21 5.37 18.16 -11.08
CA ASN A 21 6.45 17.16 -11.00
C ASN A 21 6.23 16.00 -11.98
N LEU A 22 4.98 15.52 -12.09
CA LEU A 22 4.65 14.40 -12.97
C LEU A 22 4.75 14.80 -14.44
N LYS A 23 4.25 15.98 -14.81
CA LYS A 23 4.36 16.53 -16.15
C LYS A 23 5.81 16.67 -16.57
N THR A 24 6.64 17.27 -15.72
CA THR A 24 8.09 17.40 -15.97
C THR A 24 8.75 16.04 -16.16
N SER A 25 8.43 15.06 -15.30
CA SER A 25 9.01 13.72 -15.37
C SER A 25 8.59 12.96 -16.62
N VAL A 26 7.31 13.06 -16.99
CA VAL A 26 6.76 12.44 -18.21
C VAL A 26 7.38 13.08 -19.44
N GLU A 27 7.32 14.41 -19.56
CA GLU A 27 7.90 15.13 -20.70
C GLU A 27 9.40 14.82 -20.89
N ALA A 28 10.14 14.65 -19.78
CA ALA A 28 11.58 14.38 -19.82
C ALA A 28 11.94 12.90 -20.08
N HIS A 29 11.20 11.92 -19.56
CA HIS A 29 11.66 10.53 -19.51
C HIS A 29 10.74 9.53 -20.20
N ILE A 30 9.46 9.83 -20.32
CA ILE A 30 8.47 8.88 -20.80
C ILE A 30 7.71 9.55 -21.92
N LYS A 31 8.02 9.20 -23.18
CA LYS A 31 7.28 9.65 -24.37
C LYS A 31 5.80 9.16 -24.40
N LEU A 32 5.15 9.06 -23.23
CA LEU A 32 3.72 8.85 -23.09
C LEU A 32 3.00 10.06 -23.66
N GLN A 33 2.05 9.79 -24.54
CA GLN A 33 1.12 10.81 -24.99
C GLN A 33 0.35 11.34 -23.77
N PRO A 34 0.05 12.65 -23.68
CA PRO A 34 -0.78 13.21 -22.60
C PRO A 34 -2.15 12.51 -22.46
N SER A 35 -2.67 11.92 -23.54
CA SER A 35 -3.89 11.08 -23.52
C SER A 35 -3.72 9.74 -22.78
N MET A 36 -2.49 9.30 -22.56
CA MET A 36 -2.15 8.12 -21.75
C MET A 36 -1.91 8.48 -20.27
N LEU A 37 -1.74 9.76 -19.93
CA LEU A 37 -1.84 10.18 -18.53
C LEU A 37 -3.27 9.93 -18.07
N CYS A 38 -3.42 9.08 -17.07
CA CYS A 38 -4.72 8.64 -16.60
C CYS A 38 -5.56 9.87 -16.19
N THR A 39 -6.63 10.14 -16.94
CA THR A 39 -7.62 11.22 -16.69
C THR A 39 -8.19 11.20 -15.27
N LYS A 40 -8.03 10.09 -14.55
CA LYS A 40 -8.42 9.88 -13.16
C LYS A 40 -7.58 10.64 -12.13
N LEU A 41 -6.45 11.22 -12.49
CA LEU A 41 -5.71 12.12 -11.58
C LEU A 41 -6.56 13.35 -11.20
N LEU A 42 -7.44 13.80 -12.09
CA LEU A 42 -8.38 14.90 -11.84
C LEU A 42 -9.51 14.51 -10.87
N ASP A 43 -9.78 13.22 -10.70
CA ASP A 43 -10.80 12.71 -9.78
C ASP A 43 -10.28 12.58 -8.33
N ILE A 44 -8.99 12.88 -8.11
CA ILE A 44 -8.40 12.84 -6.77
C ILE A 44 -8.95 14.01 -5.96
N ASN A 45 -9.47 13.72 -4.78
CA ASN A 45 -9.88 14.74 -3.82
C ASN A 45 -8.71 15.72 -3.58
N PRO A 46 -8.84 17.03 -3.83
CA PRO A 46 -7.73 17.98 -3.68
C PRO A 46 -7.09 18.00 -2.29
N LYS A 47 -7.83 17.56 -1.25
CA LYS A 47 -7.38 17.47 0.14
C LYS A 47 -6.83 16.09 0.51
N TRP A 48 -6.62 15.19 -0.44
CA TRP A 48 -6.17 13.82 -0.17
C TRP A 48 -4.82 13.76 0.58
N HIS A 49 -3.94 14.75 0.37
CA HIS A 49 -2.66 14.87 1.07
C HIS A 49 -2.82 15.25 2.55
N LYS A 50 -3.98 15.81 2.94
CA LYS A 50 -4.27 16.18 4.33
C LYS A 50 -4.63 14.93 5.11
N LYS A 51 -3.89 14.66 6.17
CA LYS A 51 -4.03 13.46 7.02
C LYS A 51 -5.14 13.64 8.05
N GLU A 52 -6.32 14.01 7.58
CA GLU A 52 -7.50 14.36 8.36
C GLU A 52 -8.72 13.59 7.86
N GLY A 53 -9.76 13.47 8.70
CA GLY A 53 -11.00 12.79 8.32
C GLY A 53 -10.77 11.35 7.84
N ASP A 54 -11.10 11.06 6.58
CA ASP A 54 -10.92 9.74 5.98
C ASP A 54 -9.48 9.36 5.63
N TYR A 55 -8.57 10.32 5.78
CA TYR A 55 -7.13 10.19 5.51
C TYR A 55 -6.29 10.20 6.81
N ALA A 56 -6.93 10.32 7.98
CA ALA A 56 -6.26 10.34 9.26
C ALA A 56 -5.42 9.08 9.54
N HIS A 57 -4.38 9.24 10.37
CA HIS A 57 -3.49 8.16 10.84
C HIS A 57 -4.09 7.34 11.98
N ASP A 58 -5.39 7.06 11.89
CA ASP A 58 -6.10 6.16 12.80
C ASP A 58 -6.20 4.77 12.17
N GLY A 59 -6.07 3.73 12.99
CA GLY A 59 -6.04 2.35 12.55
C GLY A 59 -7.32 1.95 11.81
N LYS A 60 -8.49 2.42 12.25
CA LYS A 60 -9.76 2.16 11.56
C LYS A 60 -9.81 2.86 10.20
N LYS A 61 -9.32 4.10 10.09
CA LYS A 61 -9.23 4.86 8.84
C LYS A 61 -8.21 4.26 7.88
N ILE A 62 -7.05 3.80 8.35
CA ILE A 62 -6.07 3.05 7.56
C ILE A 62 -6.74 1.80 6.99
N LYS A 63 -7.40 1.00 7.84
CA LYS A 63 -8.10 -0.22 7.40
C LYS A 63 -9.20 0.07 6.38
N ALA A 64 -9.98 1.13 6.58
CA ALA A 64 -10.97 1.59 5.62
C ALA A 64 -10.33 1.94 4.25
N ARG A 65 -9.17 2.61 4.25
CA ARG A 65 -8.42 2.91 3.02
C ARG A 65 -7.93 1.63 2.32
N LEU A 66 -7.42 0.65 3.07
CA LEU A 66 -6.98 -0.64 2.53
C LEU A 66 -8.15 -1.43 1.94
N ARG A 67 -9.33 -1.41 2.59
CA ARG A 67 -10.57 -2.01 2.06
C ARG A 67 -10.98 -1.35 0.75
N ARG A 68 -11.05 -0.01 0.70
CA ARG A 68 -11.38 0.74 -0.52
C ARG A 68 -10.38 0.46 -1.64
N PHE A 69 -9.09 0.40 -1.32
CA PHE A 69 -8.04 0.08 -2.28
C PHE A 69 -8.19 -1.32 -2.86
N THR A 70 -8.42 -2.32 -2.00
CA THR A 70 -8.64 -3.71 -2.44
C THR A 70 -9.89 -3.82 -3.32
N LYS A 71 -11.01 -3.18 -2.92
CA LYS A 71 -12.22 -3.09 -3.76
C LYS A 71 -11.94 -2.44 -5.11
N TRP A 72 -11.17 -1.35 -5.12
CA TRP A 72 -10.81 -0.66 -6.36
C TRP A 72 -9.99 -1.57 -7.27
N LEU A 73 -9.01 -2.30 -6.73
CA LEU A 73 -8.19 -3.27 -7.48
C LEU A 73 -9.01 -4.40 -8.09
N LEU A 74 -9.96 -4.95 -7.33
CA LEU A 74 -10.83 -6.04 -7.81
C LEU A 74 -11.72 -5.64 -8.98
N ASN A 75 -12.01 -4.34 -9.11
CA ASN A 75 -12.81 -3.79 -10.21
C ASN A 75 -11.94 -3.33 -11.40
N ARG A 76 -10.65 -3.64 -11.40
CA ARG A 76 -9.75 -3.30 -12.50
C ARG A 76 -9.85 -4.34 -13.62
N PRO A 77 -9.93 -3.91 -14.90
CA PRO A 77 -9.93 -4.83 -16.03
C PRO A 77 -8.53 -5.43 -16.32
N GLU A 78 -7.47 -4.83 -15.77
CA GLU A 78 -6.11 -5.30 -16.00
C GLU A 78 -5.86 -6.66 -15.34
N ARG A 79 -5.31 -7.62 -16.11
CA ARG A 79 -4.92 -8.94 -15.60
C ARG A 79 -3.76 -8.89 -14.60
N ASN A 80 -2.78 -8.03 -14.88
CA ASN A 80 -1.57 -7.86 -14.07
C ASN A 80 -1.43 -6.38 -13.71
N ILE A 81 -1.25 -6.09 -12.42
CA ILE A 81 -1.13 -4.72 -11.90
C ILE A 81 0.12 -4.65 -11.04
N ALA A 82 1.03 -3.74 -11.40
CA ALA A 82 2.15 -3.39 -10.54
C ALA A 82 1.71 -2.37 -9.50
N ILE A 83 1.95 -2.67 -8.22
CA ILE A 83 1.63 -1.76 -7.10
C ILE A 83 2.95 -1.37 -6.46
N VAL A 84 3.26 -0.07 -6.50
CA VAL A 84 4.43 0.50 -5.83
C VAL A 84 3.94 1.29 -4.63
N GLY A 85 4.58 1.10 -3.48
CA GLY A 85 4.17 1.71 -2.23
C GLY A 85 5.20 1.54 -1.13
N HIS A 86 4.82 1.96 0.07
CA HIS A 86 5.71 1.94 1.23
C HIS A 86 5.53 0.65 2.03
N HIS A 87 6.62 0.27 2.69
CA HIS A 87 6.69 -0.91 3.56
C HIS A 87 5.53 -1.00 4.56
N ASN A 88 5.26 0.08 5.31
CA ASN A 88 4.23 0.11 6.34
C ASN A 88 2.80 -0.13 5.81
N ILE A 89 2.51 0.28 4.57
CA ILE A 89 1.24 0.03 3.90
C ILE A 89 1.13 -1.44 3.51
N PHE A 90 2.18 -2.02 2.95
CA PHE A 90 2.20 -3.46 2.64
C PHE A 90 2.15 -4.31 3.90
N LEU A 91 2.83 -3.90 4.97
CA LEU A 91 2.77 -4.56 6.27
C LEU A 91 1.35 -4.53 6.83
N ALA A 92 0.64 -3.40 6.75
CA ALA A 92 -0.74 -3.30 7.22
C ALA A 92 -1.72 -4.12 6.35
N LEU A 93 -1.44 -4.26 5.04
CA LEU A 93 -2.31 -4.91 4.07
C LEU A 93 -2.12 -6.43 4.01
N LEU A 94 -0.86 -6.86 4.03
CA LEU A 94 -0.43 -8.23 3.75
C LEU A 94 0.13 -8.92 4.99
N GLU A 95 0.39 -8.19 6.07
CA GLU A 95 0.98 -8.72 7.32
C GLU A 95 2.40 -9.28 7.12
N PHE A 96 3.11 -8.78 6.09
CA PHE A 96 4.49 -9.17 5.77
C PHE A 96 5.43 -7.96 5.62
N SER A 97 6.70 -8.19 5.99
CA SER A 97 7.78 -7.25 5.68
C SER A 97 8.17 -7.31 4.21
N PHE A 98 8.67 -6.19 3.70
CA PHE A 98 9.27 -6.06 2.38
C PHE A 98 10.63 -5.37 2.50
N MET A 99 11.65 -5.91 1.85
CA MET A 99 12.92 -5.20 1.65
C MET A 99 12.71 -4.07 0.63
N ASN A 100 13.60 -3.07 0.64
CA ASN A 100 13.57 -2.03 -0.38
C ASN A 100 13.74 -2.64 -1.78
N CYS A 101 12.86 -2.24 -2.70
CA CYS A 101 12.79 -2.75 -4.07
C CYS A 101 12.46 -4.25 -4.18
N GLU A 102 12.01 -4.90 -3.11
CA GLU A 102 11.51 -6.26 -3.18
C GLU A 102 10.22 -6.31 -4.01
N VAL A 103 10.13 -7.30 -4.90
CA VAL A 103 8.95 -7.57 -5.71
C VAL A 103 8.38 -8.90 -5.28
N ARG A 104 7.08 -8.90 -4.95
CA ARG A 104 6.31 -10.10 -4.67
C ARG A 104 5.05 -10.12 -5.50
N GLU A 105 4.71 -11.29 -6.00
CA GLU A 105 3.49 -11.57 -6.73
C GLU A 105 2.40 -12.06 -5.78
N TYR A 106 1.22 -11.44 -5.90
CA TYR A 106 0.01 -11.83 -5.18
C TYR A 106 -1.14 -11.98 -6.17
N ALA A 107 -1.93 -13.04 -5.98
CA ALA A 107 -3.22 -13.21 -6.62
C ALA A 107 -4.32 -12.58 -5.75
N LEU A 108 -5.34 -12.02 -6.39
CA LEU A 108 -6.55 -11.55 -5.73
C LEU A 108 -7.68 -12.53 -5.99
N ASP A 109 -8.22 -13.14 -4.93
CA ASP A 109 -9.37 -14.05 -5.04
C ASP A 109 -10.67 -13.26 -5.26
N VAL A 110 -11.03 -13.12 -6.53
CA VAL A 110 -12.22 -12.37 -6.97
C VAL A 110 -13.50 -13.03 -6.45
N SER A 111 -13.54 -14.36 -6.37
CA SER A 111 -14.73 -15.09 -5.92
C SER A 111 -15.04 -14.80 -4.45
N MET A 112 -14.01 -14.85 -3.60
CA MET A 112 -14.13 -14.53 -2.18
C MET A 112 -14.45 -13.05 -1.99
N ALA A 113 -13.84 -12.17 -2.77
CA ALA A 113 -14.02 -10.75 -2.60
C ALA A 113 -15.39 -10.24 -3.06
N GLN A 114 -16.01 -10.84 -4.08
CA GLN A 114 -17.36 -10.50 -4.51
C GLN A 114 -18.40 -10.80 -3.43
N THR A 115 -18.26 -11.92 -2.72
CA THR A 115 -19.14 -12.26 -1.58
C THR A 115 -18.98 -11.29 -0.40
N LEU A 116 -17.79 -10.72 -0.22
CA LEU A 116 -17.43 -9.89 0.93
C LEU A 116 -17.54 -8.38 0.66
N ALA A 117 -17.68 -7.97 -0.60
CA ALA A 117 -17.67 -6.56 -1.01
C ALA A 117 -18.83 -5.77 -0.37
N ASP A 118 -19.98 -6.40 -0.15
CA ASP A 118 -21.18 -5.73 0.37
C ASP A 118 -21.19 -5.58 1.89
N GLN A 119 -20.38 -6.35 2.61
CA GLN A 119 -20.46 -6.43 4.07
C GLN A 119 -19.57 -5.43 4.81
N GLU A 120 -18.87 -4.54 4.10
CA GLU A 120 -17.85 -3.64 4.66
C GLU A 120 -16.86 -4.33 5.63
N THR A 121 -16.60 -5.61 5.42
CA THR A 121 -15.82 -6.41 6.34
C THR A 121 -14.32 -6.33 6.03
N ASP A 122 -13.50 -6.45 7.07
CA ASP A 122 -12.05 -6.63 6.93
C ASP A 122 -11.70 -7.94 6.23
N ALA A 123 -12.65 -8.87 6.08
CA ALA A 123 -12.42 -10.12 5.37
C ALA A 123 -12.00 -9.92 3.89
N ILE A 124 -12.34 -8.79 3.26
CA ILE A 124 -11.85 -8.50 1.90
C ILE A 124 -10.32 -8.38 1.83
N LEU A 125 -9.67 -7.97 2.93
CA LEU A 125 -8.21 -7.89 3.01
C LEU A 125 -7.56 -9.29 2.97
N LYS A 126 -8.33 -10.36 3.25
CA LYS A 126 -7.86 -11.75 3.14
C LYS A 126 -7.88 -12.27 1.69
N ALA A 127 -8.36 -11.48 0.72
CA ALA A 127 -8.42 -11.88 -0.69
C ALA A 127 -7.03 -11.96 -1.34
N TRP A 128 -6.03 -11.33 -0.72
CA TRP A 128 -4.64 -11.37 -1.18
C TRP A 128 -4.02 -12.73 -0.87
N ARG A 129 -3.56 -13.43 -1.91
CA ARG A 129 -2.90 -14.73 -1.82
C ARG A 129 -1.50 -14.62 -2.39
N PRO A 130 -0.45 -14.91 -1.61
CA PRO A 130 0.89 -14.88 -2.15
C PRO A 130 1.06 -15.95 -3.24
N VAL A 131 1.76 -15.60 -4.31
CA VAL A 131 2.11 -16.50 -5.43
C VAL A 131 3.61 -16.77 -5.39
N TYR A 132 4.43 -15.72 -5.41
CA TYR A 132 5.88 -15.86 -5.45
C TYR A 132 6.65 -14.59 -5.01
N PRO A 133 7.76 -14.71 -4.26
CA PRO A 133 8.07 -15.88 -3.43
C PRO A 133 6.94 -16.11 -2.43
N LEU A 134 6.68 -17.38 -2.10
CA LEU A 134 5.78 -17.67 -0.99
C LEU A 134 6.40 -17.06 0.27
N PRO A 135 5.69 -16.17 1.00
CA PRO A 135 6.17 -15.70 2.28
C PRO A 135 6.22 -16.94 3.18
N LEU A 136 7.43 -17.35 3.55
CA LEU A 136 7.58 -18.49 4.42
C LEU A 136 7.03 -18.05 5.77
N ALA A 137 5.96 -18.71 6.23
CA ALA A 137 5.39 -18.50 7.55
C ALA A 137 6.40 -18.71 8.72
N ALA A 138 7.64 -19.13 8.41
CA ALA A 138 8.73 -19.41 9.33
C ALA A 138 9.95 -18.46 9.17
N ASP A 139 9.77 -17.31 8.51
CA ASP A 139 10.89 -16.49 8.03
C ASP A 139 11.92 -16.09 9.11
N SER A 140 11.56 -15.92 10.39
CA SER A 140 12.52 -15.50 11.44
C SER A 140 13.77 -16.38 11.54
N ASN A 141 13.67 -17.68 11.26
CA ASN A 141 14.80 -18.61 11.37
C ASN A 141 15.65 -18.71 10.08
N ASN A 142 15.10 -18.34 8.93
CA ASN A 142 15.77 -18.46 7.63
C ASN A 142 16.16 -17.11 6.99
N LEU A 143 15.95 -16.00 7.69
CA LEU A 143 16.42 -14.70 7.24
C LEU A 143 17.94 -14.71 7.03
N SER A 144 18.37 -14.18 5.89
CA SER A 144 19.74 -13.73 5.68
C SER A 144 20.13 -12.66 6.70
N ASN A 145 21.44 -12.45 6.89
CA ASN A 145 21.93 -11.40 7.80
C ASN A 145 21.45 -10.00 7.39
N ALA A 146 21.30 -9.74 6.09
CA ALA A 146 20.81 -8.47 5.58
C ALA A 146 19.33 -8.24 5.94
N GLU A 147 18.50 -9.28 5.86
CA GLU A 147 17.10 -9.22 6.27
C GLU A 147 16.95 -9.06 7.78
N LYS A 148 17.76 -9.75 8.58
CA LYS A 148 17.80 -9.58 10.03
C LYS A 148 18.16 -8.15 10.41
N GLU A 149 19.17 -7.57 9.78
CA GLU A 149 19.58 -6.19 10.03
C GLU A 149 18.51 -5.19 9.58
N HIS A 150 17.87 -5.41 8.43
CA HIS A 150 16.75 -4.59 7.98
C HIS A 150 15.59 -4.63 8.99
N LEU A 151 15.17 -5.82 9.44
CA LEU A 151 14.13 -5.93 10.46
C LEU A 151 14.56 -5.25 11.76
N ARG A 152 15.81 -5.39 12.20
CA ARG A 152 16.32 -4.72 13.41
C ARG A 152 16.16 -3.19 13.34
N ILE A 153 16.36 -2.59 12.16
CA ILE A 153 16.23 -1.15 11.94
C ILE A 153 14.76 -0.73 11.84
N HIS A 154 13.95 -1.46 11.09
CA HIS A 154 12.59 -1.03 10.74
C HIS A 154 11.53 -1.46 11.76
N LEU A 155 11.74 -2.58 12.46
CA LEU A 155 10.78 -3.14 13.39
C LEU A 155 10.39 -2.14 14.51
N PRO A 156 11.34 -1.47 15.20
CA PRO A 156 10.98 -0.50 16.24
C PRO A 156 10.11 0.64 15.70
N TYR A 157 10.44 1.15 14.52
CA TYR A 157 9.68 2.21 13.86
C TYR A 157 8.27 1.74 13.46
N CYS A 158 8.14 0.53 12.91
CA CYS A 158 6.85 -0.05 12.55
C CYS A 158 5.98 -0.29 13.79
N VAL A 159 6.55 -0.84 14.86
CA VAL A 159 5.87 -1.06 16.15
C VAL A 159 5.36 0.27 16.70
N GLU A 160 6.23 1.28 16.81
CA GLU A 160 5.87 2.61 17.30
C GLU A 160 4.72 3.21 16.50
N LYS A 161 4.81 3.19 15.16
CA LYS A 161 3.78 3.75 14.28
C LYS A 161 2.47 2.98 14.38
N PHE A 162 2.49 1.64 14.37
CA PHE A 162 1.28 0.84 14.48
C PHE A 162 0.61 1.02 15.85
N THR A 163 1.39 1.11 16.92
CA THR A 163 0.88 1.46 18.26
C THR A 163 0.26 2.85 18.27
N LEU A 164 0.93 3.86 17.71
CA LEU A 164 0.40 5.23 17.61
C LEU A 164 -0.91 5.28 16.81
N TRP A 165 -1.00 4.50 15.73
CA TRP A 165 -2.22 4.42 14.92
C TRP A 165 -3.31 3.58 15.58
N GLY A 166 -3.01 2.80 16.62
CA GLY A 166 -3.94 1.79 17.14
C GLY A 166 -4.25 0.69 16.10
N TYR A 167 -3.30 0.40 15.20
CA TYR A 167 -3.40 -0.69 14.24
C TYR A 167 -2.73 -1.96 14.82
N PRO A 168 -3.36 -3.14 14.74
CA PRO A 168 -2.76 -4.37 15.25
C PRO A 168 -1.42 -4.69 14.58
N ILE A 169 -0.38 -4.89 15.38
CA ILE A 169 0.91 -5.38 14.88
C ILE A 169 0.73 -6.86 14.49
N PRO A 170 1.13 -7.25 13.26
CA PRO A 170 1.14 -8.64 12.82
C PRO A 170 1.87 -9.56 13.81
N GLU A 171 1.38 -10.79 13.99
CA GLU A 171 1.91 -11.71 15.00
C GLU A 171 3.38 -12.07 14.77
N ASN A 172 3.79 -12.18 13.51
CA ASN A 172 5.18 -12.38 13.07
C ASN A 172 6.11 -11.17 13.35
N PHE A 173 5.58 -10.06 13.83
CA PHE A 173 6.30 -8.84 14.22
C PHE A 173 6.27 -8.56 15.74
N ARG A 174 5.69 -9.47 16.53
CA ARG A 174 5.69 -9.41 18.00
C ARG A 174 6.83 -10.25 18.56
#